data_AF-A0A660W2J7-F1
#
_entry.id   AF-A0A660W2J7-F1
#
_cell.length_a   1.000
_cell.length_b   1.000
_cell.length_c   1.000
_cell.angle_alpha   90.00
_cell.angle_beta   90.00
_cell.angle_gamma   90.00
#
_symmetry.space_group_name_H-M   'P 1'
#
loop_
_entity.id
_entity.type
_entity.pdbx_description
1 polymer ?
#
loop_
_entity_poly.entity_id
_entity_poly.type
_entity_poly.pdbx_seq_one_letter_code
_entity_poly.pdbx_strand_id
1 'polypeptide(L)'
;MFEIEIKKGECFEFGKNWQSFLFHVYKPILKGLISFVPGTGFLFLQRSQNSDSARYCYSVWLRHLVQANQHGLLASPPDVVAELGLGDSLGTGIAALISGCGEYRAFDAVRYASPEVNLQVFDELVPLFQQQADIPDETEFPKTGPRLESYAFPAEILAPDRLKAALEPSRLEKIRNAIASLATQGEQSELIS
;
A
#
# COMPACT_ATOMS: atom_id res chain seq x y z
N MET A 1 -13.28 -14.90 12.53
CA MET A 1 -14.40 -13.94 12.40
C MET A 1 -13.73 -12.64 12.02
N PHE A 2 -13.91 -12.19 10.78
CA PHE A 2 -13.22 -11.02 10.24
C PHE A 2 -14.13 -9.81 10.45
N GLU A 3 -13.59 -8.73 11.01
CA GLU A 3 -14.32 -7.49 11.29
C GLU A 3 -13.46 -6.34 10.78
N ILE A 4 -14.00 -5.56 9.85
CA ILE A 4 -13.38 -4.34 9.30
C ILE A 4 -14.04 -3.18 10.04
N GLU A 5 -13.33 -2.56 10.98
CA GLU A 5 -13.83 -1.43 11.75
C GLU A 5 -13.14 -0.14 11.27
N ILE A 6 -13.91 0.78 10.67
CA ILE A 6 -13.45 2.10 10.23
C ILE A 6 -13.86 3.12 11.29
N LYS A 7 -12.89 3.69 12.03
CA LYS A 7 -13.13 4.81 12.95
C LYS A 7 -12.56 6.12 12.39
N LYS A 8 -13.39 7.17 12.40
CA LYS A 8 -12.98 8.55 12.15
C LYS A 8 -12.04 9.00 13.28
N GLY A 9 -10.78 9.30 12.94
CA GLY A 9 -9.85 9.97 13.84
C GLY A 9 -10.03 11.48 13.80
N GLU A 10 -10.05 12.13 14.96
CA GLU A 10 -10.03 13.59 15.11
C GLU A 10 -8.60 14.15 15.01
N CYS A 11 -8.46 15.30 14.37
CA CYS A 11 -7.18 16.00 14.14
C CYS A 11 -6.60 16.60 15.44
N PHE A 12 -5.33 16.31 15.71
CA PHE A 12 -4.54 16.97 16.77
C PHE A 12 -3.89 18.25 16.23
N GLU A 13 -4.11 19.39 16.91
CA GLU A 13 -3.41 20.65 16.64
C GLU A 13 -2.01 20.66 17.30
N PHE A 14 -1.00 21.11 16.54
CA PHE A 14 0.34 21.41 17.08
C PHE A 14 0.77 22.83 16.71
N GLY A 15 1.14 23.60 17.73
CA GLY A 15 1.38 25.04 17.65
C GLY A 15 2.83 25.45 17.34
N LYS A 16 2.90 26.55 16.57
CA LYS A 16 3.84 27.69 16.58
C LYS A 16 5.33 27.46 16.24
N ASN A 17 5.71 27.80 15.00
CA ASN A 17 6.83 28.71 14.66
C ASN A 17 6.76 29.12 13.17
N TRP A 18 6.35 30.37 12.89
CA TRP A 18 5.78 30.76 11.57
C TRP A 18 6.70 31.52 10.60
N GLN A 19 7.91 31.92 10.99
CA GLN A 19 8.67 32.88 10.17
C GLN A 19 9.62 32.25 9.13
N SER A 20 10.01 30.98 9.26
CA SER A 20 10.84 30.29 8.25
C SER A 20 10.04 29.45 7.24
N PHE A 21 8.74 29.26 7.47
CA PHE A 21 7.88 28.39 6.66
C PHE A 21 7.35 29.06 5.38
N LEU A 22 7.24 30.40 5.37
CA LEU A 22 6.49 31.15 4.34
C LEU A 22 7.03 31.03 2.90
N PHE A 23 8.32 30.73 2.70
CA PHE A 23 8.88 30.63 1.34
C PHE A 23 8.71 29.24 0.68
N HIS A 24 8.37 28.19 1.43
CA HIS A 24 8.16 26.83 0.89
C HIS A 24 6.68 26.43 0.77
N VAL A 25 5.77 27.22 1.35
CA VAL A 25 4.34 26.89 1.50
C VAL A 25 3.48 27.35 0.32
N TYR A 26 3.94 28.33 -0.47
CA TYR A 26 3.12 28.85 -1.56
C TYR A 26 2.93 27.86 -2.72
N LYS A 27 3.94 27.00 -3.00
CA LYS A 27 3.84 25.97 -4.04
C LYS A 27 2.74 24.95 -3.76
N PRO A 28 2.64 24.32 -2.57
CA PRO A 28 1.54 23.41 -2.28
C PRO A 28 0.17 24.10 -2.23
N ILE A 29 0.08 25.34 -1.73
CA ILE A 29 -1.18 26.10 -1.73
C ILE A 29 -1.65 26.41 -3.16
N LEU A 30 -0.75 26.85 -4.03
CA LEU A 30 -1.07 27.16 -5.42
C LEU A 30 -1.44 25.88 -6.19
N LYS A 31 -0.76 24.76 -5.91
CA LYS A 31 -1.13 23.44 -6.46
C LYS A 31 -2.54 23.03 -6.03
N GLY A 32 -2.88 23.21 -4.75
CA GLY A 32 -4.20 22.92 -4.21
C GLY A 32 -5.30 23.81 -4.79
N LEU A 33 -5.03 25.10 -5.01
CA LEU A 33 -5.98 26.02 -5.65
C LEU A 33 -6.26 25.64 -7.12
N ILE A 34 -5.26 25.12 -7.83
CA ILE A 34 -5.44 24.65 -9.22
C ILE A 34 -6.33 23.40 -9.28
N SER A 35 -6.35 22.57 -8.22
CA SER A 35 -7.21 21.38 -8.12
C SER A 35 -8.72 21.69 -8.01
N PHE A 36 -9.10 22.93 -7.65
CA PHE A 36 -10.51 23.37 -7.57
C PHE A 36 -11.05 23.97 -8.87
N VAL A 37 -10.23 24.07 -9.93
CA VAL A 37 -10.68 24.60 -11.22
C VAL A 37 -11.38 23.48 -12.01
N PRO A 38 -12.69 23.61 -12.34
CA PRO A 38 -13.40 22.60 -13.12
C PRO A 38 -12.73 22.44 -14.49
N GLY A 39 -12.34 21.21 -14.84
CA GLY A 39 -11.67 20.92 -16.11
C GLY A 39 -10.14 20.93 -16.08
N THR A 40 -9.47 21.13 -14.95
CA THR A 40 -8.01 20.90 -14.82
C THR A 40 -7.65 19.57 -14.12
N GLY A 41 -8.64 18.87 -13.54
CA GLY A 41 -8.44 17.56 -12.90
C GLY A 41 -7.81 16.51 -13.81
N PHE A 42 -8.04 16.58 -15.13
CA PHE A 42 -7.43 15.68 -16.10
C PHE A 42 -5.91 15.89 -16.29
N LEU A 43 -5.40 17.08 -15.98
CA LEU A 43 -3.96 17.41 -16.07
C LEU A 43 -3.20 16.99 -14.79
N PHE A 44 -3.90 16.85 -13.66
CA PHE A 44 -3.37 16.31 -12.41
C PHE A 44 -3.65 14.81 -12.24
N LEU A 45 -4.47 14.21 -13.12
CA LEU A 45 -4.49 12.77 -13.39
C LEU A 45 -3.20 12.34 -14.12
N GLN A 46 -2.04 12.70 -13.60
CA GLN A 46 -0.91 11.80 -13.74
C GLN A 46 -1.20 10.63 -12.80
N ARG A 47 -1.98 9.66 -13.28
CA ARG A 47 -1.87 8.28 -12.82
C ARG A 47 -0.37 8.00 -12.75
N SER A 48 0.17 7.80 -11.57
CA SER A 48 1.54 7.35 -11.44
C SER A 48 1.59 5.97 -12.07
N GLN A 49 1.96 5.90 -13.35
CA GLN A 49 2.09 4.65 -14.10
C GLN A 49 3.02 3.62 -13.39
N ASN A 50 3.76 4.04 -12.36
CA ASN A 50 4.64 3.19 -11.57
C ASN A 50 4.01 2.66 -10.26
N SER A 51 3.01 3.32 -9.66
CA SER A 51 2.43 2.89 -8.35
C SER A 51 1.44 1.73 -8.47
N ASP A 52 0.88 1.54 -9.66
CA ASP A 52 -0.22 0.60 -9.89
C ASP A 52 0.26 -0.79 -10.34
N SER A 53 1.57 -0.98 -10.44
CA SER A 53 2.13 -2.30 -10.79
C SER A 53 2.30 -3.17 -9.55
N ALA A 54 1.89 -4.44 -9.65
CA ALA A 54 2.15 -5.43 -8.62
C ALA A 54 3.64 -5.53 -8.28
N ARG A 55 4.53 -5.39 -9.28
CA ARG A 55 5.99 -5.39 -9.06
C ARG A 55 6.46 -4.22 -8.20
N TYR A 56 5.91 -3.02 -8.37
CA TYR A 56 6.23 -1.90 -7.50
C TYR A 56 5.79 -2.16 -6.05
N CYS A 57 4.55 -2.60 -5.86
CA CYS A 57 4.00 -2.89 -4.53
C CYS A 57 4.79 -3.99 -3.81
N TYR A 58 5.15 -5.05 -4.55
CA TYR A 58 6.03 -6.12 -4.09
C TYR A 58 7.40 -5.59 -3.67
N SER A 59 8.01 -4.75 -4.51
CA SER A 59 9.30 -4.12 -4.24
C SER A 59 9.27 -3.27 -2.98
N VAL A 60 8.29 -2.36 -2.85
CA VAL A 60 8.13 -1.50 -1.68
C VAL A 60 7.98 -2.32 -0.41
N TRP A 61 7.05 -3.29 -0.40
CA TRP A 61 6.80 -4.11 0.79
C TRP A 61 8.05 -4.89 1.22
N LEU A 62 8.67 -5.64 0.31
CA LEU A 62 9.81 -6.49 0.66
C LEU A 62 11.04 -5.67 1.05
N ARG A 63 11.29 -4.52 0.42
CA ARG A 63 12.38 -3.61 0.83
C ARG A 63 12.21 -3.15 2.27
N HIS A 64 11.00 -2.75 2.66
CA HIS A 64 10.74 -2.33 4.05
C HIS A 64 10.81 -3.51 5.02
N LEU A 65 10.31 -4.69 4.64
CA LEU A 65 10.38 -5.89 5.47
C LEU A 65 11.84 -6.31 5.73
N VAL A 66 12.69 -6.30 4.68
CA VAL A 66 14.12 -6.59 4.79
C VAL A 66 14.81 -5.58 5.70
N GLN A 67 14.57 -4.28 5.49
CA GLN A 67 15.22 -3.26 6.31
C GLN A 67 14.80 -3.35 7.78
N ALA A 68 13.51 -3.60 8.05
CA ALA A 68 13.02 -3.78 9.41
C ALA A 68 13.67 -5.00 10.08
N ASN A 69 13.88 -6.09 9.34
CA ASN A 69 14.58 -7.27 9.85
C ASN A 69 16.06 -7.01 10.13
N GLN A 70 16.77 -6.35 9.20
CA GLN A 70 18.18 -6.00 9.36
C GLN A 70 18.43 -5.11 10.59
N HIS A 71 17.47 -4.25 10.94
CA HIS A 71 17.53 -3.42 12.14
C HIS A 71 16.94 -4.08 13.39
N GLY A 72 16.61 -5.37 13.34
CA GLY A 72 16.11 -6.13 14.49
C GLY A 72 14.70 -5.74 14.94
N LEU A 73 13.95 -5.00 14.12
CA LEU A 73 12.58 -4.59 14.44
C LEU A 73 11.59 -5.73 14.25
N LEU A 74 11.84 -6.59 13.26
CA LEU A 74 10.94 -7.69 12.90
C LEU A 74 11.73 -8.96 12.56
N ALA A 75 11.40 -10.09 13.17
CA ALA A 75 11.95 -11.39 12.77
C ALA A 75 11.20 -12.01 11.58
N SER A 76 9.99 -11.51 11.28
CA SER A 76 9.08 -12.05 10.28
C SER A 76 8.02 -11.01 9.89
N PRO A 77 7.13 -11.28 8.91
CA PRO A 77 5.97 -10.43 8.69
C PRO A 77 5.20 -10.21 10.00
N PRO A 78 4.77 -8.97 10.28
CA PRO A 78 4.02 -8.64 11.49
C PRO A 78 2.58 -9.16 11.39
N ASP A 79 1.94 -9.38 12.54
CA ASP A 79 0.53 -9.82 12.55
C ASP A 79 -0.41 -8.74 12.02
N VAL A 80 -0.07 -7.47 12.22
CA VAL A 80 -0.90 -6.32 11.81
C VAL A 80 -0.02 -5.29 11.11
N VAL A 81 -0.48 -4.81 9.95
CA VAL A 81 0.12 -3.69 9.21
C VAL A 81 -0.90 -2.56 9.13
N ALA A 82 -0.48 -1.34 9.45
CA ALA A 82 -1.28 -0.14 9.26
C ALA A 82 -0.60 0.78 8.23
N GLU A 83 -1.36 1.27 7.26
CA GLU A 83 -0.92 2.22 6.24
C GLU A 83 -1.70 3.52 6.37
N LEU A 84 -0.97 4.64 6.35
CA LEU A 84 -1.51 5.99 6.46
C LEU A 84 -1.32 6.71 5.13
N GLY A 85 -2.43 7.08 4.47
CA GLY A 85 -2.41 7.74 3.15
C GLY A 85 -2.12 6.76 2.03
N LEU A 86 -3.17 6.06 1.58
CA LEU A 86 -3.10 4.94 0.62
C LEU A 86 -2.75 5.41 -0.79
N GLY A 87 -2.96 6.71 -1.06
CA GLY A 87 -2.89 7.24 -2.41
C GLY A 87 -3.91 6.53 -3.29
N ASP A 88 -3.49 6.05 -4.45
CA ASP A 88 -4.40 5.51 -5.47
C ASP A 88 -4.57 3.97 -5.42
N SER A 89 -3.83 3.24 -4.56
CA SER A 89 -3.80 1.76 -4.57
C SER A 89 -3.53 1.13 -3.21
N LEU A 90 -4.17 -0.02 -2.93
CA LEU A 90 -3.92 -0.84 -1.72
C LEU A 90 -2.76 -1.84 -1.90
N GLY A 91 -2.05 -1.78 -3.02
CA GLY A 91 -1.18 -2.88 -3.47
C GLY A 91 -0.08 -3.27 -2.49
N THR A 92 0.54 -2.32 -1.79
CA THR A 92 1.57 -2.61 -0.76
C THR A 92 0.97 -3.38 0.43
N GLY A 93 -0.22 -2.98 0.88
CA GLY A 93 -0.97 -3.70 1.91
C GLY A 93 -1.41 -5.09 1.49
N ILE A 94 -1.82 -5.24 0.22
CA ILE A 94 -2.14 -6.55 -0.36
C ILE A 94 -0.89 -7.44 -0.38
N ALA A 95 0.27 -6.91 -0.77
CA ALA A 95 1.54 -7.64 -0.71
C ALA A 95 1.88 -8.06 0.73
N ALA A 96 1.62 -7.21 1.71
CA ALA A 96 1.79 -7.53 3.13
C ALA A 96 0.90 -8.71 3.56
N LEU A 97 -0.39 -8.69 3.21
CA LEU A 97 -1.31 -9.79 3.46
C LEU A 97 -0.84 -11.08 2.78
N ILE A 98 -0.45 -11.05 1.50
CA ILE A 98 0.02 -12.25 0.80
C ILE A 98 1.29 -12.82 1.45
N SER A 99 2.20 -11.96 1.91
CA SER A 99 3.44 -12.38 2.58
C SER A 99 3.24 -13.07 3.94
N GLY A 100 2.03 -12.97 4.52
CA GLY A 100 1.67 -13.67 5.76
C GLY A 100 1.19 -12.78 6.90
N CYS A 101 1.04 -11.46 6.69
CA CYS A 101 0.44 -10.59 7.71
C CYS A 101 -1.00 -11.03 8.01
N GLY A 102 -1.42 -10.98 9.28
CA GLY A 102 -2.76 -11.39 9.70
C GLY A 102 -3.84 -10.37 9.31
N GLU A 103 -3.51 -9.08 9.45
CA GLU A 103 -4.44 -7.97 9.25
C GLU A 103 -3.73 -6.78 8.58
N TYR A 104 -4.47 -6.08 7.71
CA TYR A 104 -4.04 -4.84 7.09
C TYR A 104 -5.10 -3.77 7.31
N ARG A 105 -4.69 -2.63 7.87
CA ARG A 105 -5.54 -1.47 8.17
C ARG A 105 -5.10 -0.29 7.34
N ALA A 106 -6.03 0.20 6.53
CA ALA A 106 -5.80 1.25 5.57
C ALA A 106 -6.55 2.51 6.03
N PHE A 107 -5.83 3.59 6.32
CA PHE A 107 -6.43 4.86 6.77
C PHE A 107 -6.22 5.93 5.70
N ASP A 108 -7.32 6.41 5.12
CA ASP A 108 -7.31 7.49 4.13
C ASP A 108 -8.45 8.47 4.37
N ALA A 109 -8.20 9.74 4.05
CA ALA A 109 -9.19 10.80 4.08
C ALA A 109 -10.09 10.77 2.82
N VAL A 110 -9.60 10.19 1.71
CA VAL A 110 -10.35 10.09 0.45
C VAL A 110 -10.30 8.66 -0.07
N ARG A 111 -11.46 8.14 -0.48
CA ARG A 111 -11.59 6.77 -0.99
C ARG A 111 -11.19 6.73 -2.47
N TYR A 112 -9.92 6.46 -2.77
CA TYR A 112 -9.41 6.41 -4.15
C TYR A 112 -9.20 4.98 -4.71
N ALA A 113 -9.32 3.95 -3.88
CA ALA A 113 -8.96 2.59 -4.27
C ALA A 113 -10.03 1.92 -5.17
N SER A 114 -9.72 1.70 -6.45
CA SER A 114 -10.55 0.90 -7.37
C SER A 114 -10.44 -0.59 -7.02
N PRO A 115 -11.56 -1.27 -6.71
CA PRO A 115 -11.57 -2.70 -6.42
C PRO A 115 -11.05 -3.56 -7.58
N GLU A 116 -11.36 -3.18 -8.82
CA GLU A 116 -10.93 -3.89 -10.02
C GLU A 116 -9.41 -3.84 -10.16
N VAL A 117 -8.81 -2.66 -9.95
CA VAL A 117 -7.35 -2.48 -9.95
C VAL A 117 -6.72 -3.29 -8.82
N ASN A 118 -7.30 -3.27 -7.61
CA ASN A 118 -6.76 -4.04 -6.49
C ASN A 118 -6.83 -5.56 -6.71
N LEU A 119 -7.90 -6.06 -7.32
CA LEU A 119 -8.02 -7.47 -7.68
C LEU A 119 -6.99 -7.87 -8.75
N GLN A 120 -6.77 -7.00 -9.74
CA GLN A 120 -5.71 -7.21 -10.73
C GLN A 120 -4.33 -7.25 -10.08
N VAL A 121 -4.02 -6.30 -9.19
CA VAL A 121 -2.76 -6.26 -8.44
C VAL A 121 -2.60 -7.51 -7.58
N PHE A 122 -3.66 -7.97 -6.91
CA PHE A 122 -3.65 -9.23 -6.16
C PHE A 122 -3.29 -10.42 -7.06
N ASP A 123 -3.91 -10.53 -8.23
CA ASP A 123 -3.69 -11.63 -9.18
C ASP A 123 -2.27 -11.65 -9.75
N GLU A 124 -1.66 -10.47 -9.92
CA GLU A 124 -0.27 -10.34 -10.35
C GLU A 124 0.74 -10.54 -9.20
N LEU A 125 0.38 -10.21 -7.95
CA LEU A 125 1.24 -10.38 -6.77
C LEU A 125 1.40 -11.85 -6.37
N VAL A 126 0.33 -12.64 -6.40
CA VAL A 126 0.35 -14.05 -5.94
C VAL A 126 1.44 -14.87 -6.65
N PRO A 127 1.58 -14.83 -7.99
CA PRO A 127 2.66 -15.54 -8.70
C PRO A 127 4.06 -15.10 -8.26
N LEU A 128 4.29 -13.82 -7.95
CA LEU A 128 5.60 -13.33 -7.51
C LEU A 128 6.03 -13.99 -6.20
N PHE A 129 5.10 -14.12 -5.24
CA PHE A 129 5.36 -14.80 -3.97
C PHE A 129 5.49 -16.32 -4.15
N GLN A 130 4.67 -16.94 -5.00
CA GLN A 130 4.76 -18.37 -5.30
C GLN A 130 6.10 -18.75 -5.94
N GLN A 131 6.60 -17.88 -6.83
CA GLN A 131 7.87 -18.06 -7.52
C GLN A 131 9.07 -17.61 -6.69
N GLN A 132 8.83 -16.97 -5.53
CA GLN A 132 9.88 -16.33 -4.72
C GLN A 132 10.75 -15.42 -5.59
N ALA A 133 10.10 -14.59 -6.41
CA ALA A 133 10.78 -13.72 -7.36
C ALA A 133 11.68 -12.73 -6.61
N ASP A 134 12.84 -12.43 -7.19
CA ASP A 134 13.74 -11.40 -6.66
C ASP A 134 13.01 -10.06 -6.55
N ILE A 135 13.40 -9.30 -5.53
CA ILE A 135 12.91 -7.95 -5.27
C ILE A 135 13.35 -7.05 -6.43
N PRO A 136 12.43 -6.38 -7.13
CA PRO A 136 12.79 -5.41 -8.16
C PRO A 136 13.76 -4.35 -7.62
N ASP A 137 14.88 -4.15 -8.28
CA ASP A 137 16.00 -3.31 -7.85
C ASP A 137 15.94 -1.89 -8.47
N GLU A 138 17.06 -1.17 -8.44
CA GLU A 138 17.16 0.17 -9.02
C GLU A 138 17.19 0.20 -10.55
N THR A 139 17.40 -0.94 -11.23
CA THR A 139 17.30 -1.00 -12.70
C THR A 139 15.86 -0.85 -13.16
N GLU A 140 14.92 -1.46 -12.43
CA GLU A 140 13.49 -1.37 -12.68
C GLU A 140 12.88 -0.14 -11.99
N PHE A 141 13.23 0.09 -10.72
CA PHE A 141 12.68 1.20 -9.91
C PHE A 141 13.79 2.06 -9.28
N PRO A 142 14.44 2.95 -10.04
CA PRO A 142 15.63 3.70 -9.61
C PRO A 142 15.38 4.68 -8.45
N LYS A 143 14.12 5.07 -8.24
CA LYS A 143 13.70 6.05 -7.23
C LYS A 143 13.03 5.42 -6.02
N THR A 144 12.79 4.11 -6.04
CA THR A 144 12.17 3.42 -4.91
C THR A 144 13.20 3.21 -3.82
N GLY A 145 12.83 3.50 -2.59
CA GLY A 145 13.59 3.19 -1.39
C GLY A 145 12.82 2.21 -0.48
N PRO A 146 13.47 1.67 0.57
CA PRO A 146 14.91 1.76 0.85
C PRO A 146 15.77 0.98 -0.16
N ARG A 147 17.08 1.23 -0.16
CA ARG A 147 18.05 0.42 -0.91
C ARG A 147 18.53 -0.74 -0.05
N LEU A 148 18.77 -1.89 -0.67
CA LEU A 148 19.19 -3.12 0.01
C LEU A 148 20.61 -3.53 -0.40
N GLU A 149 21.26 -4.31 0.46
CA GLU A 149 22.52 -4.98 0.12
C GLU A 149 22.30 -6.16 -0.84
N SER A 150 21.14 -6.81 -0.75
CA SER A 150 20.72 -7.90 -1.62
C SER A 150 19.25 -7.72 -2.00
N TYR A 151 18.96 -7.96 -3.27
CA TYR A 151 17.62 -7.96 -3.84
C TYR A 151 17.07 -9.39 -4.07
N ALA A 152 17.78 -10.42 -3.63
CA ALA A 152 17.25 -11.78 -3.64
C ALA A 152 15.98 -11.87 -2.77
N PHE A 153 15.10 -12.82 -3.10
CA PHE A 153 13.93 -13.09 -2.25
C PHE A 153 14.33 -13.33 -0.78
N PRO A 154 13.68 -12.69 0.20
CA PRO A 154 14.10 -12.74 1.59
C PRO A 154 13.59 -14.01 2.30
N ALA A 155 14.07 -15.17 1.86
CA ALA A 155 13.65 -16.49 2.36
C ALA A 155 13.90 -16.67 3.87
N GLU A 156 14.89 -15.99 4.44
CA GLU A 156 15.17 -16.02 5.89
C GLU A 156 14.06 -15.35 6.71
N ILE A 157 13.40 -14.33 6.16
CA ILE A 157 12.29 -13.60 6.80
C ILE A 157 10.96 -14.27 6.47
N LEU A 158 10.81 -14.70 5.21
CA LEU A 158 9.66 -15.41 4.65
C LEU A 158 9.97 -16.92 4.57
N ALA A 159 10.24 -17.53 5.73
CA ALA A 159 10.61 -18.94 5.82
C ALA A 159 9.64 -19.83 5.01
N PRO A 160 10.14 -20.85 4.27
CA PRO A 160 9.33 -21.63 3.34
C PRO A 160 8.02 -22.19 3.91
N ASP A 161 8.03 -22.68 5.15
CA ASP A 161 6.83 -23.22 5.81
C ASP A 161 5.80 -22.13 6.11
N ARG A 162 6.25 -20.93 6.51
CA ARG A 162 5.36 -19.79 6.77
C ARG A 162 4.80 -19.23 5.48
N LEU A 163 5.63 -19.09 4.45
CA LEU A 163 5.19 -18.64 3.14
C LEU A 163 4.17 -19.63 2.53
N LYS A 164 4.42 -20.93 2.66
CA LYS A 164 3.46 -21.97 2.25
C LYS A 164 2.12 -21.81 2.96
N ALA A 165 2.11 -21.62 4.28
CA ALA A 165 0.90 -21.35 5.04
C ALA A 165 0.20 -20.04 4.64
N ALA A 166 0.97 -18.99 4.32
CA ALA A 166 0.45 -17.71 3.87
C ALA A 166 -0.21 -17.81 2.47
N LEU A 167 0.33 -18.67 1.60
CA LEU A 167 -0.13 -18.93 0.24
C LEU A 167 -1.17 -20.06 0.13
N GLU A 168 -1.66 -20.59 1.26
CA GLU A 168 -2.73 -21.59 1.26
C GLU A 168 -3.94 -21.09 0.46
N PRO A 169 -4.50 -21.89 -0.48
CA PRO A 169 -5.57 -21.43 -1.37
C PRO A 169 -6.78 -20.87 -0.62
N SER A 170 -7.15 -21.49 0.50
CA SER A 170 -8.26 -21.03 1.34
C SER A 170 -8.03 -19.66 1.98
N ARG A 171 -6.76 -19.27 2.20
CA ARG A 171 -6.39 -17.96 2.73
C ARG A 171 -6.36 -16.92 1.61
N LEU A 172 -5.80 -17.25 0.45
CA LEU A 172 -5.80 -16.38 -0.73
C LEU A 172 -7.23 -16.04 -1.16
N GLU A 173 -8.14 -17.02 -1.16
CA GLU A 173 -9.57 -16.79 -1.45
C GLU A 173 -10.22 -15.85 -0.43
N LYS A 174 -9.88 -15.93 0.87
CA LYS A 174 -10.39 -14.99 1.87
C LYS A 174 -9.91 -13.56 1.59
N ILE A 175 -8.64 -13.39 1.23
CA ILE A 175 -8.08 -12.08 0.88
C ILE A 175 -8.77 -11.52 -0.37
N ARG A 176 -8.91 -12.33 -1.44
CA ARG A 176 -9.61 -11.92 -2.66
C ARG A 176 -11.04 -11.47 -2.37
N ASN A 177 -11.79 -12.27 -1.60
CA ASN A 177 -13.18 -11.96 -1.24
C ASN A 177 -13.27 -10.69 -0.38
N ALA A 178 -12.31 -10.46 0.52
CA ALA A 178 -12.24 -9.22 1.30
C ALA A 178 -12.03 -8.01 0.37
N ILE A 179 -11.09 -8.08 -0.58
CA ILE A 179 -10.85 -7.02 -1.58
C ILE A 179 -12.11 -6.75 -2.40
N ALA A 180 -12.79 -7.80 -2.89
CA ALA A 180 -14.03 -7.66 -3.65
C ALA A 180 -15.17 -7.04 -2.82
N SER A 181 -15.26 -7.34 -1.52
CA SER A 181 -16.28 -6.78 -0.65
C SER A 181 -16.08 -5.28 -0.34
N LEU A 182 -14.85 -4.76 -0.46
CA LEU A 182 -14.60 -3.33 -0.35
C LEU A 182 -15.26 -2.54 -1.51
N ALA A 183 -15.46 -3.19 -2.66
CA ALA A 183 -16.20 -2.62 -3.79
C ALA A 183 -17.65 -2.33 -3.45
N THR A 184 -18.33 -3.33 -2.89
CA THR A 184 -19.77 -3.29 -2.66
C THR A 184 -20.14 -2.31 -1.55
N GLN A 185 -19.26 -2.15 -0.55
CA GLN A 185 -19.39 -1.12 0.48
C GLN A 185 -19.05 0.29 -0.02
N GLY A 186 -18.34 0.41 -1.14
CA GLY A 186 -18.12 1.65 -1.89
C GLY A 186 -19.42 2.20 -2.46
N GLU A 187 -20.04 1.40 -3.32
CA GLU A 187 -21.23 1.75 -4.08
C GLU A 187 -22.44 2.04 -3.18
N GLN A 188 -22.62 1.28 -2.09
CA GLN A 188 -23.72 1.51 -1.14
C GLN A 188 -23.61 2.84 -0.40
N SER A 189 -22.39 3.36 -0.19
CA SER A 189 -22.20 4.65 0.50
C SER A 189 -22.47 5.85 -0.42
N GLU A 190 -22.18 5.73 -1.72
CA GLU A 190 -22.46 6.80 -2.70
C GLU A 190 -23.95 6.89 -3.07
N LEU A 191 -24.67 5.77 -3.02
CA LEU A 191 -26.12 5.75 -3.27
C LEU A 191 -26.96 6.35 -2.12
N ILE A 192 -26.34 6.57 -0.95
CA ILE A 192 -27.01 7.08 0.26
C ILE A 192 -26.60 8.56 0.55
N SER A 193 -25.69 9.15 -0.23
CA SER A 193 -25.31 10.57 -0.16
C SER A 193 -26.02 11.42 -1.20
#